data_AF-A0A832V6Q5-F1
#
_entry.id   AF-A0A832V6Q5-F1
#
_cell.length_a   1.000
_cell.length_b   1.000
_cell.length_c   1.000
_cell.angle_alpha   90.00
_cell.angle_beta   90.00
_cell.angle_gamma   90.00
#
_symmetry.space_group_name_H-M   'P 1'
#
loop_
_entity.id
_entity.type
_entity.pdbx_description
1 polymer ?
#
loop_
_entity_poly.entity_id
_entity_poly.type
_entity_poly.pdbx_seq_one_letter_code
_entity_poly.pdbx_strand_id
1 'polypeptide(L)'
;DESMYYEHLKHDGTLPIIGVNTFLNPNAKEFDASNADEFEMELARATPEEKQACLDRVQAVPIDQEALANLQKVAREGGNVFEELMETTKVASLGQITDALFAVGGQYRRNM
;
A
#
# COMPACT_ATOMS: atom_id res chain seq x y z
N ASP A 1 -21.66 -4.17 -6.46
CA ASP A 1 -22.52 -4.90 -7.41
C ASP A 1 -21.91 -5.12 -8.78
N GLU A 2 -21.37 -4.10 -9.46
CA GLU A 2 -20.79 -4.29 -10.81
C GLU A 2 -19.60 -5.26 -10.84
N SER A 3 -18.70 -5.17 -9.86
CA SER A 3 -17.60 -6.13 -9.72
C SER A 3 -18.11 -7.56 -9.53
N MET A 4 -19.16 -7.75 -8.72
CA MET A 4 -19.76 -9.07 -8.50
C MET A 4 -20.46 -9.60 -9.75
N TYR A 5 -21.16 -8.73 -10.49
CA TYR A 5 -21.82 -9.09 -11.74
C TYR A 5 -20.80 -9.54 -12.80
N TYR A 6 -19.71 -8.78 -12.96
CA TYR A 6 -18.61 -9.14 -13.86
C TYR A 6 -18.00 -10.49 -13.49
N GLU A 7 -17.70 -10.72 -12.20
CA GLU A 7 -17.12 -11.99 -11.76
C GLU A 7 -18.09 -13.16 -12.00
N HIS A 8 -19.41 -12.99 -11.78
CA HIS A 8 -20.38 -14.02 -12.12
C HIS A 8 -20.34 -14.37 -13.61
N LEU A 9 -20.40 -13.37 -14.51
CA LEU A 9 -20.37 -13.61 -15.95
C LEU A 9 -19.06 -14.25 -16.43
N LYS A 10 -17.93 -13.88 -15.80
CA LYS A 10 -16.63 -14.49 -16.06
C LYS A 10 -16.61 -15.95 -15.58
N HIS A 11 -17.15 -16.24 -14.40
CA HIS A 11 -17.13 -17.58 -13.83
C HIS A 11 -18.14 -18.54 -14.49
N ASP A 12 -19.32 -18.06 -14.85
CA ASP A 12 -20.36 -18.86 -15.51
C ASP A 12 -20.14 -19.04 -17.02
N GLY A 13 -19.20 -18.30 -17.60
CA GLY A 13 -18.79 -18.38 -19.01
C GLY A 13 -19.65 -17.55 -19.97
N THR A 14 -20.65 -16.81 -19.47
CA THR A 14 -21.47 -15.89 -20.27
C THR A 14 -20.61 -14.80 -20.90
N LEU A 15 -19.59 -14.33 -20.16
CA LEU A 15 -18.55 -13.46 -20.70
C LEU A 15 -17.33 -14.29 -21.14
N PRO A 16 -17.09 -14.49 -22.44
CA PRO A 16 -15.97 -15.29 -22.92
C PRO A 16 -14.63 -14.58 -22.67
N ILE A 17 -13.74 -15.24 -21.95
CA ILE A 17 -12.36 -14.81 -21.68
C ILE A 17 -11.39 -15.91 -22.14
N ILE A 18 -10.63 -15.59 -23.19
CA ILE A 18 -9.67 -16.49 -23.82
C ILE A 18 -8.59 -16.91 -22.83
N GLY A 19 -8.34 -18.22 -22.72
CA GLY A 19 -7.34 -18.78 -21.82
C GLY A 19 -7.76 -18.81 -20.34
N VAL A 20 -9.01 -18.42 -20.02
CA VAL A 20 -9.56 -18.46 -18.66
C VAL A 20 -10.80 -19.36 -18.59
N ASN A 21 -11.85 -19.06 -19.36
CA ASN A 21 -13.09 -19.85 -19.37
C ASN A 21 -13.46 -20.41 -20.76
N THR A 22 -12.78 -19.97 -21.82
CA THR A 22 -12.96 -20.45 -23.18
C THR A 22 -11.63 -20.48 -23.93
N PHE A 23 -11.55 -21.27 -24.99
CA PHE A 23 -10.32 -21.50 -25.78
C PHE A 23 -9.12 -21.87 -24.89
N LEU A 24 -9.30 -22.89 -24.05
CA LEU A 24 -8.28 -23.35 -23.11
C LEU A 24 -7.23 -24.22 -23.80
N ASN A 25 -5.98 -24.09 -23.39
CA ASN A 25 -4.90 -24.95 -23.86
C ASN A 25 -4.99 -26.32 -23.13
N PRO A 26 -5.19 -27.45 -23.84
CA PRO A 26 -5.32 -28.77 -23.22
C PRO A 26 -4.03 -29.28 -22.56
N ASN A 27 -2.89 -28.67 -22.89
CA ASN A 27 -1.58 -28.96 -22.30
C ASN A 27 -1.16 -27.89 -21.29
N ALA A 28 -2.06 -26.97 -20.91
CA ALA A 28 -1.76 -26.01 -19.86
C ALA A 28 -1.50 -26.76 -18.56
N LYS A 29 -0.35 -26.47 -17.94
CA LYS A 29 -0.14 -26.84 -16.55
C LYS A 29 -1.00 -25.93 -15.67
N GLU A 30 -1.64 -26.50 -14.65
CA GLU A 30 -2.42 -25.70 -13.71
C GLU A 30 -1.51 -24.68 -13.02
N PHE A 31 -1.86 -23.39 -13.15
CA PHE A 31 -1.14 -22.32 -12.45
C PHE A 31 -1.65 -22.26 -11.01
N ASP A 32 -1.27 -23.25 -10.21
CA ASP A 32 -1.50 -23.27 -8.78
C ASP A 32 -0.22 -22.93 -8.02
N ALA A 33 -0.33 -22.72 -6.71
CA ALA A 33 0.81 -22.39 -5.87
C ALA A 33 1.90 -23.50 -5.84
N SER A 34 1.56 -24.72 -6.26
CA SER A 34 2.49 -25.85 -6.29
C SER A 34 3.33 -25.92 -7.57
N ASN A 35 2.84 -25.32 -8.67
CA ASN A 35 3.53 -25.24 -9.96
C ASN A 35 3.95 -23.81 -10.33
N ALA A 36 3.79 -22.84 -9.43
CA ALA A 36 4.15 -21.44 -9.65
C ALA A 36 5.64 -21.25 -10.00
N ASP A 37 6.51 -22.11 -9.50
CA ASP A 37 7.96 -22.08 -9.76
C ASP A 37 8.35 -22.70 -11.11
N GLU A 38 7.44 -23.39 -11.81
CA GLU A 38 7.73 -23.97 -13.13
C GLU A 38 7.71 -22.94 -14.26
N PHE A 39 7.16 -21.75 -14.01
CA PHE A 39 7.15 -20.65 -14.96
C PHE A 39 8.39 -19.79 -14.71
N GLU A 40 9.38 -19.89 -15.60
CA GLU A 40 10.52 -18.98 -15.63
C GLU A 40 10.06 -17.59 -16.10
N MET A 41 9.53 -16.80 -15.17
CA MET A 41 9.16 -15.41 -15.38
C MET A 41 9.90 -14.54 -14.36
N GLU A 42 10.66 -13.57 -14.86
CA GLU A 42 11.31 -12.59 -14.01
C GLU A 42 10.25 -11.71 -13.34
N LEU A 43 10.28 -11.63 -12.01
CA LEU A 43 9.39 -10.78 -11.22
C LEU A 43 10.17 -9.65 -10.60
N ALA A 44 9.73 -8.41 -10.83
CA ALA A 44 10.24 -7.26 -10.13
C ALA A 44 9.82 -7.30 -8.65
N ARG A 45 10.76 -7.62 -7.75
CA ARG A 45 10.56 -7.64 -6.30
C ARG A 45 11.73 -6.95 -5.61
N ALA A 46 11.44 -6.29 -4.49
CA ALA A 46 12.49 -5.68 -3.68
C ALA A 46 13.40 -6.75 -3.07
N THR A 47 14.71 -6.55 -3.17
CA THR A 47 15.71 -7.45 -2.58
C THR A 47 15.78 -7.26 -1.05
N PRO A 48 16.31 -8.24 -0.29
CA PRO A 48 16.56 -8.07 1.14
C PRO A 48 17.46 -6.86 1.46
N GLU A 49 18.45 -6.58 0.62
CA GLU A 49 19.40 -5.48 0.80
C GLU A 49 18.72 -4.12 0.62
N GLU A 50 17.82 -3.99 -0.36
CA GLU A 50 17.03 -2.77 -0.56
C GLU A 50 16.12 -2.49 0.64
N LYS A 51 15.53 -3.55 1.23
CA LYS A 51 14.72 -3.43 2.45
C LYS A 51 15.58 -2.98 3.62
N GLN A 52 16.75 -3.57 3.82
CA GLN A 52 17.67 -3.17 4.90
C GLN A 52 18.13 -1.72 4.74
N ALA A 53 18.53 -1.31 3.54
CA ALA A 53 18.92 0.06 3.23
C ALA A 53 17.78 1.07 3.47
N CYS A 54 16.52 0.67 3.31
CA CYS A 54 15.37 1.50 3.69
C CYS A 54 15.28 1.67 5.21
N LEU A 55 15.41 0.59 5.97
CA LEU A 55 15.37 0.63 7.43
C LEU A 55 16.49 1.51 8.00
N ASP A 56 17.71 1.37 7.50
CA ASP A 56 18.87 2.14 7.97
C ASP A 56 18.66 3.65 7.72
N ARG A 57 18.13 4.02 6.54
CA ARG A 57 17.80 5.42 6.23
C ARG A 57 16.71 5.98 7.13
N VAL A 58 15.68 5.19 7.44
CA VAL A 58 14.58 5.63 8.33
C VAL A 58 15.06 5.77 9.77
N GLN A 59 15.89 4.85 10.27
CA GLN A 59 16.46 4.92 11.61
C GLN A 59 17.42 6.11 11.80
N ALA A 60 18.05 6.59 10.72
CA ALA A 60 18.90 7.77 10.74
C ALA A 60 18.11 9.10 10.86
N VAL A 61 16.79 9.09 10.65
CA VAL A 61 15.95 10.29 10.81
C VAL A 61 15.72 10.54 12.31
N PRO A 62 16.18 11.67 12.86
CA PRO A 62 15.98 11.98 14.27
C PRO A 62 14.49 12.17 14.58
N ILE A 63 14.12 11.99 15.85
CA ILE A 63 12.78 12.30 16.33
C ILE A 63 12.78 13.72 16.88
N ASP A 64 12.25 14.67 16.11
CA ASP A 64 12.02 16.03 16.59
C ASP A 64 10.62 16.13 17.23
N GLN A 65 10.60 16.03 18.56
CA GLN A 65 9.36 16.10 19.34
C GLN A 65 8.70 17.48 19.29
N GLU A 66 9.48 18.55 19.07
CA GLU A 66 8.95 19.91 19.01
C GLU A 66 8.19 20.12 17.71
N ALA A 67 8.77 19.72 16.57
CA ALA A 67 8.10 19.79 15.27
C ALA A 67 6.80 18.95 15.26
N LEU A 68 6.83 17.74 15.83
CA LEU A 68 5.63 16.90 15.93
C LEU A 68 4.55 17.51 16.84
N ALA A 69 4.94 18.14 17.95
CA ALA A 69 4.01 18.83 18.84
C ALA A 69 3.37 20.07 18.18
N ASN A 70 4.15 20.82 17.40
CA ASN A 70 3.65 21.96 16.62
C ASN A 70 2.65 21.51 15.55
N LEU A 71 2.98 20.45 14.80
CA LEU A 71 2.05 19.84 13.84
C LEU A 71 0.72 19.43 14.49
N GLN A 72 0.79 18.77 15.65
CA GLN A 72 -0.41 18.41 16.41
C GLN A 72 -1.22 19.63 16.85
N LYS A 73 -0.54 20.69 17.29
CA LYS A 73 -1.19 21.93 17.71
C LYS A 73 -1.92 22.58 16.54
N VAL A 74 -1.24 22.77 15.40
CA VAL A 74 -1.83 23.34 14.17
C VAL A 74 -3.06 22.54 13.73
N ALA A 75 -2.98 21.20 13.77
CA ALA A 75 -4.11 20.34 13.43
C ALA A 75 -5.30 20.51 14.40
N ARG A 76 -5.06 20.60 15.71
CA ARG A 76 -6.12 20.81 16.72
C ARG A 76 -6.76 22.19 16.64
N GLU A 77 -5.98 23.21 16.29
CA GLU A 77 -6.43 24.60 16.21
C GLU A 77 -7.12 24.92 14.87
N GLY A 78 -7.18 23.94 13.94
CA GLY A 78 -7.80 24.13 12.62
C GLY A 78 -6.96 25.00 11.67
N GLY A 79 -5.65 25.09 11.91
CA GLY A 79 -4.72 25.82 11.06
C GLY A 79 -4.36 25.08 9.76
N ASN A 80 -3.50 25.69 8.96
CA ASN A 80 -3.02 25.09 7.71
C ASN A 80 -2.01 23.97 7.98
N VAL A 81 -2.49 22.74 8.09
CA VAL A 81 -1.64 21.56 8.36
C VAL A 81 -0.60 21.34 7.26
N PHE A 82 -0.92 21.64 6.00
CA PHE A 82 0.01 21.42 4.89
C PHE A 82 1.23 22.34 4.98
N GLU A 83 1.04 23.58 5.43
CA GLU A 83 2.13 24.53 5.66
C GLU A 83 3.08 24.03 6.75
N GLU A 84 2.55 23.55 7.88
CA GLU A 84 3.37 22.98 8.97
C GLU A 84 4.07 21.67 8.55
N LEU A 85 3.46 20.88 7.65
CA LEU A 85 4.10 19.69 7.07
C LEU A 85 5.36 20.03 6.26
N MET A 86 5.41 21.20 5.61
CA MET A 86 6.61 21.61 4.85
C MET A 86 7.83 21.76 5.77
N GLU A 87 7.64 22.14 7.03
CA GLU A 87 8.69 22.23 8.03
C GLU A 87 8.93 20.88 8.72
N THR A 88 7.86 20.20 9.13
CA THR A 88 7.94 18.93 9.87
C THR A 88 8.65 17.82 9.06
N THR A 89 8.43 17.77 7.73
CA THR A 89 9.06 16.76 6.85
C THR A 89 10.59 16.87 6.73
N LYS A 90 11.18 17.99 7.16
CA LYS A 90 12.64 18.16 7.20
C LYS A 90 13.30 17.42 8.36
N VAL A 91 12.54 17.16 9.43
CA VAL A 91 13.06 16.67 10.73
C VAL A 91 12.28 15.49 11.30
N ALA A 92 11.31 14.95 10.56
CA ALA A 92 10.54 13.78 10.95
C ALA A 92 10.24 12.87 9.76
N SER A 93 10.16 11.57 10.01
CA SER A 93 9.79 10.56 9.02
C SER A 93 8.27 10.51 8.79
N LEU A 94 7.86 9.93 7.65
CA LEU A 94 6.45 9.75 7.31
C LEU A 94 5.66 9.01 8.42
N GLY A 95 6.26 7.98 9.03
CA GLY A 95 5.64 7.23 10.12
C GLY A 95 5.41 8.09 11.36
N GLN A 96 6.43 8.82 11.80
CA GLN A 96 6.34 9.72 12.96
C GLN A 96 5.25 10.79 12.76
N ILE A 97 5.19 11.38 11.56
CA ILE A 97 4.17 12.38 11.19
C ILE A 97 2.77 11.75 11.23
N THR A 98 2.61 10.56 10.63
CA THR A 98 1.33 9.86 10.58
C THR A 98 0.81 9.51 11.98
N ASP A 99 1.68 8.98 12.84
CA ASP A 99 1.33 8.65 14.23
C ASP A 99 0.96 9.90 15.04
N ALA A 100 1.70 11.00 14.85
CA ALA A 100 1.40 12.28 15.49
C ALA A 100 0.02 12.81 15.08
N LEU A 101 -0.32 12.73 13.78
CA LEU A 101 -1.63 13.13 13.26
C LEU A 101 -2.75 12.19 13.71
N PHE A 102 -2.51 10.88 13.81
CA PHE A 102 -3.51 9.92 14.33
C PHE A 102 -3.88 10.21 15.79
N ALA A 103 -2.94 10.68 16.61
CA ALA A 103 -3.20 11.04 17.99
C ALA A 103 -4.15 12.25 18.15
N VAL A 104 -4.37 13.04 17.10
CA VAL A 104 -5.21 14.26 17.16
C VAL A 104 -6.37 14.28 16.18
N GLY A 105 -6.23 13.65 15.02
CA GLY A 105 -7.25 13.56 13.96
C GLY A 105 -7.99 12.22 13.93
N GLY A 106 -7.55 11.24 14.72
CA GLY A 106 -8.07 9.89 14.68
C GLY A 106 -7.63 9.12 13.42
N GLN A 107 -8.12 7.89 13.31
CA GLN A 107 -7.85 7.02 12.15
C GLN A 107 -9.13 6.85 11.33
N TYR A 108 -8.96 6.68 10.03
CA TYR A 108 -10.08 6.37 9.15
C TYR A 108 -10.77 5.09 9.61
N ARG A 109 -12.06 5.18 9.92
CA ARG A 109 -12.91 4.03 10.17
C ARG A 109 -13.56 3.62 8.86
N ARG A 110 -13.25 2.42 8.39
CA ARG A 110 -13.92 1.83 7.21
C ARG A 110 -15.43 1.78 7.48
N ASN A 111 -16.21 2.34 6.56
CA ASN A 111 -17.63 2.04 6.47
C ASN A 111 -17.79 0.77 5.61
N MET A 112 -18.69 -0.11 6.03
CA MET A 112 -19.17 -1.20 5.17
C MET A 112 -20.22 -0.66 4.21
#